data_AF-A0A940CYK1-F1
#
_entry.id   AF-A0A940CYK1-F1
#
_cell.length_a   1.000
_cell.length_b   1.000
_cell.length_c   1.000
_cell.angle_alpha   90.00
_cell.angle_beta   90.00
_cell.angle_gamma   90.00
#
_symmetry.space_group_name_H-M   'P 1'
#
loop_
_entity.id
_entity.type
_entity.pdbx_description
1 polymer ?
#
loop_
_entity_poly.entity_id
_entity_poly.type
_entity_poly.pdbx_seq_one_letter_code
_entity_poly.pdbx_strand_id
1 'polypeptide(L)'
;MVIRLIIWIIITLSVVFFVVFNVEPKVQVHLLPGVTLENIPLALVIIISFILGLLAGMILFLGQIIKYQLELRKTRKEKFTETKKEISGGGYED
;
A
#
# COMPACT_ATOMS: atom_id res chain seq x y z
N MET A 1 -12.05 17.79 -8.35
CA MET A 1 -12.24 17.60 -6.89
C MET A 1 -13.57 16.90 -6.58
N VAL A 2 -14.70 17.40 -7.10
CA VAL A 2 -16.04 16.83 -6.86
C VAL A 2 -16.18 15.37 -7.33
N ILE A 3 -15.70 15.01 -8.52
CA ILE A 3 -15.74 13.63 -9.03
C ILE A 3 -15.00 12.66 -8.10
N ARG A 4 -13.84 13.06 -7.58
CA ARG A 4 -13.06 12.25 -6.63
C ARG A 4 -13.86 11.99 -5.36
N LEU A 5 -14.60 12.99 -4.88
CA LEU A 5 -15.44 12.91 -3.68
C LEU A 5 -16.66 12.00 -3.92
N ILE A 6 -17.31 12.09 -5.08
CA ILE A 6 -18.39 11.19 -5.48
C ILE A 6 -17.92 9.73 -5.52
N ILE A 7 -16.76 9.48 -6.12
CA ILE A 7 -16.15 8.13 -6.16
C ILE A 7 -15.92 7.60 -4.73
N TRP A 8 -15.36 8.43 -3.84
CA TRP A 8 -15.15 8.04 -2.44
C TRP A 8 -16.45 7.73 -1.69
N ILE A 9 -17.51 8.49 -1.94
CA ILE A 9 -18.84 8.24 -1.37
C ILE A 9 -19.39 6.89 -1.86
N ILE A 10 -19.31 6.62 -3.16
CA ILE A 10 -19.79 5.36 -3.75
C ILE A 10 -19.03 4.16 -3.18
N ILE A 11 -17.70 4.27 -3.06
CA ILE A 11 -16.87 3.22 -2.45
C ILE A 11 -17.29 2.97 -1.01
N THR A 12 -17.46 4.04 -0.22
CA THR A 12 -17.85 3.93 1.19
C THR A 12 -19.23 3.29 1.33
N LEU A 13 -20.22 3.72 0.55
CA LEU A 13 -21.55 3.13 0.51
C LEU A 13 -21.52 1.65 0.11
N SER A 14 -20.72 1.31 -0.90
CA SER A 14 -20.56 -0.08 -1.34
C SER A 14 -19.98 -0.96 -0.24
N VAL A 15 -18.99 -0.48 0.51
CA VAL A 15 -18.41 -1.21 1.65
C VAL A 15 -19.44 -1.40 2.76
N VAL A 16 -20.18 -0.35 3.14
CA VAL A 16 -21.21 -0.45 4.19
C VAL A 16 -22.33 -1.40 3.77
N PHE A 17 -22.83 -1.26 2.54
CA PHE A 17 -23.84 -2.14 1.96
C PHE A 17 -23.35 -3.60 2.00
N PHE A 18 -22.13 -3.83 1.53
CA PHE A 18 -21.53 -5.15 1.52
C PHE A 18 -21.44 -5.75 2.93
N VAL A 19 -21.00 -4.99 3.93
CA VAL A 19 -20.95 -5.45 5.33
C VAL A 19 -22.35 -5.87 5.80
N VAL A 20 -23.36 -5.01 5.63
CA VAL A 20 -24.74 -5.26 6.08
C VAL A 20 -25.33 -6.52 5.45
N PHE A 21 -25.17 -6.70 4.14
CA PHE A 21 -25.72 -7.85 3.41
C PHE A 21 -24.97 -9.17 3.67
N ASN A 22 -23.77 -9.12 4.23
CA ASN A 22 -22.98 -10.30 4.55
C ASN A 22 -22.92 -10.61 6.06
N VAL A 23 -23.72 -9.94 6.90
CA VAL A 23 -23.78 -10.22 8.36
C VAL A 23 -24.46 -11.55 8.66
N GLU A 24 -25.54 -11.88 7.95
CA GLU A 24 -26.37 -13.07 8.23
C GLU A 24 -25.74 -14.41 7.83
N PRO A 25 -25.07 -14.54 6.66
CA PRO A 25 -24.49 -15.81 6.26
C PRO A 25 -23.40 -16.23 7.24
N LYS A 26 -23.52 -17.44 7.77
CA LYS A 26 -22.50 -18.06 8.61
C LYS A 26 -21.73 -19.09 7.80
N VAL A 27 -20.40 -19.06 7.91
CA VAL A 27 -19.50 -19.97 7.20
C VAL A 27 -18.66 -20.77 8.18
N GLN A 28 -18.23 -21.94 7.72
CA GLN A 28 -17.24 -22.75 8.41
C GLN A 28 -15.86 -22.41 7.86
N VAL A 29 -14.97 -21.93 8.73
CA VAL A 29 -13.61 -21.53 8.36
C VAL A 29 -12.65 -22.62 8.79
N HIS A 30 -11.92 -23.19 7.83
CA HIS A 30 -10.84 -24.14 8.09
C HIS A 30 -9.53 -23.35 8.21
N LEU A 31 -9.02 -23.19 9.43
CA LEU A 31 -7.77 -22.47 9.67
C LEU A 31 -6.56 -23.36 9.42
N LEU A 32 -6.63 -24.60 9.91
CA LEU A 32 -5.57 -25.62 9.83
C LEU A 32 -6.22 -27.00 9.65
N PRO A 33 -5.46 -28.02 9.20
CA PRO A 33 -5.94 -29.39 9.20
C PRO A 33 -6.45 -29.79 10.60
N GLY A 34 -7.73 -30.16 10.71
CA GLY A 34 -8.37 -30.51 11.98
C GLY A 34 -8.82 -29.34 12.87
N VAL A 35 -8.57 -28.08 12.48
CA VAL A 35 -9.04 -26.88 13.21
C VAL A 35 -10.06 -26.13 12.37
N THR A 36 -11.33 -26.29 12.73
CA THR A 36 -12.46 -25.62 12.10
C THR A 36 -13.13 -24.66 13.08
N LEU A 37 -13.46 -23.48 12.58
CA LEU A 37 -14.31 -22.52 13.29
C LEU A 37 -15.67 -22.54 12.61
N GLU A 38 -16.69 -22.92 13.37
CA GLU A 38 -18.06 -22.96 12.90
C GLU A 38 -18.78 -21.65 13.21
N ASN A 39 -19.85 -21.39 12.46
CA ASN A 39 -20.77 -20.28 12.71
C ASN A 39 -20.14 -18.88 12.64
N ILE A 40 -19.06 -18.72 11.88
CA ILE A 40 -18.39 -17.41 11.73
C ILE A 40 -19.19 -16.55 10.75
N PRO A 41 -19.56 -15.31 11.11
CA PRO A 41 -20.21 -14.40 10.18
C PRO A 41 -19.32 -14.14 8.96
N LEU A 42 -19.87 -14.29 7.77
CA LEU A 42 -19.16 -14.09 6.51
C LEU A 42 -18.57 -12.67 6.42
N ALA A 43 -19.33 -11.65 6.87
CA ALA A 43 -18.86 -10.28 6.97
C ALA A 43 -17.52 -10.15 7.72
N LEU A 44 -17.33 -10.91 8.81
CA LEU A 44 -16.10 -10.86 9.59
C LEU A 44 -14.91 -11.41 8.79
N VAL A 45 -15.11 -12.53 8.08
CA VAL A 45 -14.08 -13.11 7.19
C VAL A 45 -13.67 -12.12 6.10
N ILE A 46 -14.65 -11.45 5.49
CA ILE A 46 -14.36 -10.50 4.41
C ILE A 46 -13.69 -9.24 4.93
N ILE A 47 -14.13 -8.69 6.08
CA ILE A 47 -13.49 -7.52 6.69
C ILE A 47 -12.01 -7.81 6.99
N ILE A 48 -11.72 -8.97 7.61
CA ILE A 48 -10.33 -9.36 7.90
C ILE A 48 -9.53 -9.51 6.61
N SER A 49 -10.09 -10.17 5.60
CA SER A 49 -9.44 -10.35 4.29
C SER A 49 -9.15 -9.01 3.61
N PHE A 50 -10.10 -8.07 3.68
CA PHE A 50 -9.94 -6.72 3.14
C PHE A 50 -8.85 -5.94 3.86
N ILE A 51 -8.81 -5.98 5.20
CA ILE A 51 -7.76 -5.34 6.00
C ILE A 51 -6.39 -5.93 5.64
N LEU A 52 -6.29 -7.25 5.53
CA LEU A 52 -5.05 -7.92 5.12
C LEU A 52 -4.59 -7.48 3.72
N GLY A 53 -5.52 -7.38 2.77
CA GLY A 53 -5.24 -6.87 1.43
C GLY A 53 -4.73 -5.43 1.43
N LEU A 54 -5.36 -4.54 2.22
CA LEU A 54 -4.92 -3.16 2.39
C LEU A 54 -3.53 -3.06 3.01
N LEU A 55 -3.26 -3.85 4.06
CA LEU A 55 -1.96 -3.90 4.72
C LEU A 55 -0.87 -4.38 3.76
N ALA A 56 -1.13 -5.43 2.99
CA ALA A 56 -0.20 -5.94 1.97
C ALA A 56 0.10 -4.87 0.91
N GLY A 57 -0.94 -4.19 0.40
CA GLY A 57 -0.78 -3.09 -0.55
C GLY A 57 0.06 -1.94 0.02
N MET A 58 -0.19 -1.58 1.29
CA MET A 58 0.57 -0.54 1.98
C MET A 58 2.05 -0.90 2.14
N ILE A 59 2.38 -2.15 2.47
CA ILE A 59 3.76 -2.64 2.57
C ILE A 59 4.48 -2.54 1.23
N LEU A 60 3.83 -2.96 0.14
CA LEU A 60 4.39 -2.86 -1.21
C LEU A 60 4.64 -1.40 -1.60
N PHE A 61 3.69 -0.52 -1.33
CA PHE A 61 3.81 0.91 -1.60
C PHE A 61 4.95 1.56 -0.79
N LEU A 62 5.09 1.20 0.49
CA LEU A 62 6.21 1.64 1.32
C LEU A 62 7.56 1.20 0.72
N GLY A 63 7.64 -0.05 0.24
CA GLY A 63 8.83 -0.55 -0.44
C GLY A 63 9.21 0.28 -1.68
N GLN A 64 8.22 0.73 -2.46
CA GLN A 64 8.44 1.61 -3.60
C GLN A 64 8.93 3.00 -3.18
N ILE A 65 8.34 3.59 -2.14
CA ILE A 65 8.78 4.89 -1.59
C ILE A 65 10.24 4.80 -1.13
N ILE A 66 10.61 3.73 -0.43
CA ILE A 66 11.98 3.55 0.06
C ILE A 66 12.96 3.46 -1.11
N LYS A 67 12.65 2.66 -2.14
CA LYS A 67 13.47 2.56 -3.36
C LYS A 67 13.64 3.91 -4.04
N TYR A 68 12.54 4.64 -4.21
CA TYR A 68 12.54 5.97 -4.82
C TYR A 68 13.42 6.96 -4.04
N GLN A 69 13.33 6.99 -2.72
CA GLN A 69 14.16 7.84 -1.87
C GLN A 69 15.65 7.47 -1.95
N LEU A 70 15.98 6.18 -2.10
CA LEU A 70 17.36 5.73 -2.29
C LEU A 70 17.92 6.18 -3.63
N GLU A 71 17.14 6.10 -4.71
CA GLU A 71 17.54 6.58 -6.04
C GLU A 71 17.81 8.09 -6.04
N LEU A 72 16.90 8.89 -5.45
CA LEU A 72 17.09 10.34 -5.31
C LEU A 72 18.39 10.70 -4.56
N ARG A 73 18.74 9.93 -3.52
CA ARG A 73 19.99 10.12 -2.77
C ARG A 73 21.22 9.79 -3.61
N LYS A 74 21.18 8.76 -4.45
CA LYS A 74 22.28 8.39 -5.36
C LYS A 74 22.50 9.48 -6.40
N THR A 75 21.45 9.92 -7.09
CA THR A 75 21.53 10.99 -8.10
C THR A 75 22.03 12.31 -7.50
N ARG A 76 21.63 12.66 -6.27
CA ARG A 76 22.15 13.86 -5.59
C ARG A 76 23.65 13.76 -5.31
N LYS A 77 24.16 12.57 -4.94
CA LYS A 77 25.59 12.36 -4.69
C LYS A 77 26.42 12.39 -5.99
N GLU A 78 25.88 11.82 -7.06
CA GLU A 78 26.51 11.85 -8.40
C GLU A 78 26.67 13.28 -8.90
N LYS A 79 25.58 14.07 -8.91
CA LYS A 79 25.64 15.49 -9.31
C LYS A 79 26.63 16.32 -8.49
N PHE A 80 26.67 16.13 -7.17
CA PHE A 80 27.62 16.87 -6.32
C PHE A 80 29.07 16.48 -6.61
N THR A 81 29.32 15.22 -6.98
CA THR A 81 30.67 14.73 -7.31
C THR A 81 31.10 15.22 -8.68
N GLU A 82 30.21 15.24 -9.67
CA GLU A 82 30.46 15.81 -11.00
C GLU A 82 30.75 17.31 -10.93
N THR A 83 29.91 18.09 -10.24
CA THR A 83 30.14 19.54 -10.06
C THR A 83 31.46 19.82 -9.32
N LYS A 84 31.82 19.01 -8.31
CA LYS A 84 33.10 19.17 -7.61
C LYS A 84 34.30 18.84 -8.51
N LYS A 85 34.15 17.88 -9.43
CA LYS A 85 35.20 17.46 -10.37
C LYS A 85 35.44 18.51 -11.46
N GLU A 86 34.39 19.16 -11.95
CA GLU A 86 34.50 20.32 -12.87
C GLU A 86 35.21 21.50 -12.19
N ILE A 87 34.84 21.84 -10.95
CA ILE A 87 35.46 22.94 -10.19
C ILE A 87 36.94 22.64 -9.86
N SER A 88 37.29 21.37 -9.60
CA SER A 88 38.67 20.98 -9.30
C SER A 88 39.54 20.73 -10.53
N GLY A 89 38.94 20.54 -11.72
CA GLY A 89 39.65 20.30 -12.98
C GLY A 89 39.97 21.56 -13.77
N GLY A 90 39.26 22.67 -13.55
CA GLY A 90 39.50 23.95 -14.22
C GLY A 90 40.58 24.84 -13.61
N GLY A 91 41.40 24.32 -12.69
CA GLY A 91 42.40 25.10 -11.93
C GLY A 91 43.85 24.99 -12.42
N TYR A 92 44.09 24.48 -13.63
CA TYR A 92 45.44 24.33 -14.20
C TYR A 92 45.49 24.76 -15.67
N GLU A 93 45.00 25.94 -15.99
CA GLU A 93 45.32 26.63 -17.24
C GLU A 93 45.48 28.13 -16.95
N ASP A 94 46.63 28.51 -16.36
CA ASP A 94 47.19 29.87 -16.38
C ASP A 94 48.63 29.79 -16.91
#